data_AF-A0AAJ2AF31-F1
#
_entry.id   AF-A0AAJ2AF31-F1
#
_cell.length_a   1.000
_cell.length_b   1.000
_cell.length_c   1.000
_cell.angle_alpha   90.00
_cell.angle_beta   90.00
_cell.angle_gamma   90.00
#
_symmetry.space_group_name_H-M   'P 1'
#
loop_
_entity.id
_entity.type
_entity.pdbx_description
1 polymer ?
#
loop_
_entity_poly.entity_id
_entity_poly.type
_entity_poly.pdbx_seq_one_letter_code
_entity_poly.pdbx_strand_id
1 'polypeptide(L)'
;MFEQCRWINEPAQWRVDNDTLIVTTDTNTDFWRKTHYGFVRDNGHVFAASVEGDFTAEVAVAGDFSALYDQAGLMIRESPERWIKAGAEYNDGALTFSTVLTNDLSDWSLGSRAGANRFRLRVTIAQGVLKVQCSADERN
;
A
#
# COMPACT_ATOMS: atom_id res chain seq x y z
N MET A 1 -0.46 18.54 4.69
CA MET A 1 -0.99 17.19 5.00
C MET A 1 0.11 16.28 5.56
N PHE A 2 1.27 16.21 4.93
CA PHE A 2 2.38 15.33 5.34
C PHE A 2 3.08 15.69 6.66
N GLU A 3 2.91 16.89 7.19
CA GLU A 3 3.53 17.31 8.47
C GLU A 3 3.08 16.46 9.68
N GLN A 4 1.89 15.87 9.60
CA GLN A 4 1.33 14.99 10.63
C GLN A 4 1.71 13.53 10.42
N CYS A 5 2.29 13.18 9.27
CA CYS A 5 2.68 11.82 8.98
C CYS A 5 3.99 11.46 9.68
N ARG A 6 4.12 10.19 10.07
CA ARG A 6 5.31 9.59 10.64
C ARG A 6 5.61 8.28 9.91
N TRP A 7 6.89 7.93 9.87
CA TRP A 7 7.32 6.68 9.27
C TRP A 7 7.10 5.50 10.22
N ILE A 8 6.59 4.42 9.63
CA ILE A 8 6.77 3.06 10.12
C ILE A 8 7.77 2.44 9.16
N ASN A 9 8.91 2.00 9.68
CA ASN A 9 10.08 1.57 8.91
C ASN A 9 10.53 2.67 7.91
N GLU A 10 11.16 3.72 8.43
CA GLU A 10 11.67 4.83 7.59
C GLU A 10 12.70 4.32 6.58
N PRO A 11 12.54 4.57 5.27
CA PRO A 11 13.53 4.19 4.26
C PRO A 11 14.78 5.05 4.35
N ALA A 12 15.92 4.53 3.88
CA ALA A 12 17.17 5.30 3.85
C ALA A 12 17.10 6.56 2.96
N GLN A 13 16.24 6.55 1.94
CA GLN A 13 16.09 7.65 0.98
C GLN A 13 14.63 7.99 0.76
N TRP A 14 14.24 9.17 1.24
CA TRP A 14 12.95 9.78 0.95
C TRP A 14 13.05 11.30 1.02
N ARG A 15 12.06 11.96 0.42
CA ARG A 15 11.85 13.41 0.56
C ARG A 15 10.41 13.76 0.27
N VAL A 16 9.99 14.92 0.75
CA VAL A 16 8.71 15.53 0.41
C VAL A 16 8.96 16.79 -0.39
N ASP A 17 8.38 16.83 -1.59
CA ASP A 17 8.37 18.00 -2.47
C ASP A 17 6.93 18.49 -2.61
N ASN A 18 6.59 19.60 -1.94
CA ASN A 18 5.22 20.11 -1.86
C ASN A 18 4.26 19.00 -1.36
N ASP A 19 3.34 18.56 -2.22
CA ASP A 19 2.35 17.51 -1.94
C ASP A 19 2.75 16.14 -2.52
N THR A 20 4.03 15.94 -2.87
CA THR A 20 4.54 14.66 -3.40
C THR A 20 5.54 14.04 -2.44
N LEU A 21 5.24 12.82 -1.99
CA LEU A 21 6.19 11.96 -1.28
C LEU A 21 6.99 11.15 -2.31
N ILE A 22 8.32 11.24 -2.24
CA ILE A 22 9.24 10.51 -3.11
C ILE A 22 10.05 9.56 -2.25
N VAL A 23 10.04 8.27 -2.60
CA VAL A 23 10.58 7.19 -1.78
C VAL A 23 11.41 6.25 -2.64
N THR A 24 12.56 5.83 -2.13
CA THR A 24 13.29 4.66 -2.61
C THR A 24 13.25 3.61 -1.52
N THR A 25 12.72 2.42 -1.83
CA THR A 25 12.60 1.32 -0.86
C THR A 25 13.98 0.78 -0.50
N ASP A 26 14.15 0.41 0.76
CA ASP A 26 15.29 -0.43 1.15
C ASP A 26 15.13 -1.84 0.56
N THR A 27 16.20 -2.63 0.58
CA THR A 27 16.15 -4.00 0.05
C THR A 27 15.38 -4.94 0.96
N ASN A 28 14.66 -5.92 0.39
CA ASN A 28 13.99 -7.02 1.11
C ASN A 28 12.96 -6.56 2.16
N THR A 29 12.18 -5.53 1.84
CA THR A 29 11.07 -5.03 2.66
C THR A 29 9.73 -5.58 2.22
N ASP A 30 8.88 -6.00 3.15
CA ASP A 30 7.54 -6.54 2.85
C ASP A 30 6.59 -6.45 4.07
N PHE A 31 5.29 -6.60 3.78
CA PHE A 31 4.23 -6.86 4.75
C PHE A 31 3.50 -8.14 4.38
N TRP A 32 3.66 -9.18 5.20
CA TRP A 32 2.97 -10.45 5.04
C TRP A 32 2.89 -11.20 6.36
N ARG A 33 1.81 -11.95 6.58
CA ARG A 33 1.62 -12.71 7.82
C ARG A 33 1.14 -14.13 7.57
N LYS A 34 2.07 -15.08 7.71
CA LYS A 34 1.91 -16.53 7.91
C LYS A 34 1.28 -17.33 6.77
N THR A 35 0.21 -16.85 6.14
CA THR A 35 -0.58 -17.60 5.16
C THR A 35 0.32 -18.14 4.05
N HIS A 36 0.16 -19.44 3.75
CA HIS A 36 0.92 -20.22 2.76
C HIS A 36 2.44 -20.35 3.04
N TYR A 37 3.13 -19.26 3.34
CA TYR A 37 4.60 -19.22 3.42
C TYR A 37 5.19 -19.43 4.83
N GLY A 38 4.37 -19.37 5.89
CA GLY A 38 4.79 -19.63 7.27
C GLY A 38 5.63 -18.53 7.94
N PHE A 39 6.05 -17.50 7.21
CA PHE A 39 6.83 -16.38 7.76
C PHE A 39 5.97 -15.15 8.08
N VAL A 40 6.53 -14.24 8.89
CA VAL A 40 6.01 -12.88 9.10
C VAL A 40 7.02 -11.87 8.56
N ARG A 41 6.53 -10.86 7.84
CA ARG A 41 7.24 -9.67 7.38
C ARG A 41 6.43 -8.46 7.79
N ASP A 42 7.10 -7.50 8.41
CA ASP A 42 6.50 -6.28 8.94
C ASP A 42 7.49 -5.10 8.81
N ASN A 43 8.31 -5.14 7.75
CA ASN A 43 9.43 -4.23 7.51
C ASN A 43 9.26 -3.35 6.25
N GLY A 44 8.07 -3.35 5.65
CA GLY A 44 7.71 -2.42 4.57
C GLY A 44 7.58 -0.98 5.05
N HIS A 45 7.75 -0.03 4.13
CA HIS A 45 7.72 1.41 4.45
C HIS A 45 6.29 1.97 4.44
N VAL A 46 5.91 2.70 5.49
CA VAL A 46 4.60 3.37 5.57
C VAL A 46 4.77 4.79 6.11
N PHE A 47 4.28 5.78 5.38
CA PHE A 47 4.22 7.16 5.84
C PHE A 47 2.77 7.49 6.21
N ALA A 48 2.46 7.47 7.51
CA ALA A 48 1.08 7.46 7.99
C ALA A 48 0.80 8.57 9.01
N ALA A 49 -0.43 9.10 8.98
CA ALA A 49 -0.99 9.91 10.05
C ALA A 49 -2.08 9.12 10.77
N SER A 50 -2.24 9.35 12.07
CA SER A 50 -3.32 8.76 12.86
C SER A 50 -4.66 9.42 12.53
N VAL A 51 -5.71 8.61 12.37
CA VAL A 51 -7.08 9.06 12.10
C VAL A 51 -8.03 8.28 13.01
N GLU A 52 -9.01 8.97 13.59
CA GLU A 52 -10.08 8.37 14.37
C GLU A 52 -11.41 8.45 13.60
N GLY A 53 -12.24 7.41 13.72
CA GLY A 53 -13.56 7.36 13.10
C GLY A 53 -13.55 7.05 11.59
N ASP A 54 -14.64 7.40 10.93
CA ASP A 54 -14.84 7.17 9.49
C ASP A 54 -13.97 8.13 8.67
N PHE A 55 -13.34 7.62 7.60
CA PHE A 55 -12.50 8.43 6.72
C PHE A 55 -12.43 7.88 5.30
N THR A 56 -11.97 8.75 4.38
CA THR A 56 -11.56 8.36 3.03
C THR A 56 -10.16 8.89 2.78
N ALA A 57 -9.28 8.02 2.29
CA ALA A 57 -7.92 8.34 1.88
C ALA A 57 -7.76 8.08 0.38
N GLU A 58 -7.08 8.99 -0.31
CA GLU A 58 -6.80 8.90 -1.73
C GLU A 58 -5.32 9.17 -2.01
N VAL A 59 -4.75 8.44 -2.96
CA VAL A 59 -3.39 8.68 -3.43
C VAL A 59 -3.28 8.41 -4.93
N ALA A 60 -2.45 9.19 -5.60
CA ALA A 60 -1.93 8.85 -6.92
C ALA A 60 -0.53 8.27 -6.74
N VAL A 61 -0.30 7.10 -7.33
CA VAL A 61 0.98 6.39 -7.27
C VAL A 61 1.59 6.39 -8.66
N ALA A 62 2.89 6.64 -8.74
CA ALA A 62 3.71 6.39 -9.91
C ALA A 62 5.05 5.80 -9.43
N GLY A 63 5.57 4.82 -10.15
CA GLY A 63 6.83 4.17 -9.76
C GLY A 63 7.48 3.38 -10.89
N ASP A 64 8.77 3.09 -10.73
CA ASP A 64 9.57 2.32 -11.67
C ASP A 64 9.56 0.83 -11.29
N PHE A 65 8.38 0.20 -11.36
CA PHE A 65 8.20 -1.21 -11.04
C PHE A 65 8.93 -2.09 -12.05
N SER A 66 9.83 -2.96 -11.57
CA SER A 66 10.65 -3.79 -12.45
C SER A 66 11.06 -5.13 -11.85
N ALA A 67 11.21 -5.21 -10.53
CA ALA A 67 11.56 -6.44 -9.83
C ALA A 67 10.30 -7.18 -9.37
N LEU A 68 10.42 -8.51 -9.29
CA LEU A 68 9.35 -9.37 -8.79
C LEU A 68 9.00 -8.96 -7.35
N TYR A 69 7.70 -8.71 -7.12
CA TYR A 69 7.11 -8.25 -5.85
C TYR A 69 7.38 -6.78 -5.49
N ASP A 70 7.81 -5.95 -6.44
CA ASP A 70 7.75 -4.50 -6.26
C ASP A 70 6.29 -4.08 -6.00
N GLN A 71 6.08 -3.29 -4.95
CA GLN A 71 4.75 -2.91 -4.46
C GLN A 71 4.70 -1.43 -4.12
N ALA A 72 3.58 -0.78 -4.42
CA ALA A 72 3.28 0.55 -3.90
C ALA A 72 1.76 0.78 -3.82
N GLY A 73 1.32 1.58 -2.86
CA GLY A 73 -0.10 1.84 -2.64
C GLY A 73 -0.42 2.53 -1.33
N LEU A 74 -1.59 2.22 -0.78
CA LEU A 74 -2.09 2.68 0.52
C LEU A 74 -2.07 1.55 1.54
N MET A 75 -1.80 1.91 2.79
CA MET A 75 -1.98 1.02 3.94
C MET A 75 -2.91 1.68 4.96
N ILE A 76 -3.79 0.87 5.56
CA ILE A 76 -4.46 1.19 6.82
C ILE A 76 -3.99 0.18 7.84
N ARG A 77 -3.57 0.65 9.01
CA ARG A 77 -2.93 -0.19 10.02
C ARG A 77 -3.42 0.17 11.41
N GLU A 78 -3.93 -0.85 12.11
CA GLU A 78 -4.29 -0.78 13.52
C GLU A 78 -3.16 -1.34 14.39
N SER A 79 -2.53 -2.45 13.96
CA SER A 79 -1.46 -3.13 14.68
C SER A 79 -0.58 -3.98 13.73
N PRO A 80 0.53 -4.60 14.19
CA PRO A 80 1.30 -5.58 13.40
C PRO A 80 0.52 -6.84 12.96
N GLU A 81 -0.56 -7.15 13.68
CA GLU A 81 -1.46 -8.28 13.42
C GLU A 81 -2.64 -7.90 12.54
N ARG A 82 -2.97 -6.60 12.45
CA ARG A 82 -4.19 -6.13 11.80
C ARG A 82 -3.98 -4.88 10.96
N TRP A 83 -4.03 -5.09 9.65
CA TRP A 83 -3.78 -4.06 8.65
C TRP A 83 -4.34 -4.50 7.29
N ILE A 84 -4.46 -3.54 6.39
CA ILE A 84 -4.67 -3.79 4.97
C ILE A 84 -3.62 -3.03 4.17
N LYS A 85 -3.03 -3.67 3.15
CA LYS A 85 -2.32 -2.97 2.08
C LYS A 85 -3.10 -3.16 0.79
N ALA A 86 -3.24 -2.09 0.02
CA ALA A 86 -3.90 -2.09 -1.27
C ALA A 86 -3.11 -1.24 -2.24
N GLY A 87 -2.92 -1.73 -3.46
CA GLY A 87 -2.19 -1.01 -4.48
C GLY A 87 -1.92 -1.86 -5.70
N ALA A 88 -0.73 -1.71 -6.26
CA ALA A 88 -0.29 -2.55 -7.35
C ALA A 88 1.00 -3.26 -6.98
N GLU A 89 1.15 -4.47 -7.48
CA GLU A 89 2.25 -5.38 -7.23
C GLU A 89 2.74 -5.95 -8.55
N TYR A 90 4.06 -5.92 -8.75
CA TYR A 90 4.67 -6.43 -9.96
C TYR A 90 4.88 -7.94 -9.84
N ASN A 91 4.11 -8.70 -10.62
CA ASN A 91 4.18 -10.16 -10.66
C ASN A 91 4.03 -10.64 -12.11
N ASP A 92 4.68 -11.75 -12.43
CA ASP A 92 4.57 -12.40 -13.75
C ASP A 92 4.79 -11.45 -14.94
N GLY A 93 5.71 -10.49 -14.79
CA GLY A 93 6.07 -9.50 -15.81
C GLY A 93 5.04 -8.39 -16.04
N ALA A 94 4.08 -8.21 -15.13
CA ALA A 94 3.08 -7.16 -15.22
C ALA A 94 2.75 -6.56 -13.84
N LEU A 95 2.34 -5.28 -13.86
CA LEU A 95 1.81 -4.63 -12.68
C LEU A 95 0.32 -4.97 -12.53
N THR A 96 -0.04 -5.60 -11.40
CA THR A 96 -1.40 -6.09 -11.12
C THR A 96 -1.93 -5.46 -9.85
N PHE A 97 -3.20 -5.04 -9.83
CA PHE A 97 -3.81 -4.55 -8.60
C PHE A 97 -3.88 -5.68 -7.57
N SER A 98 -3.50 -5.36 -6.33
CA SER A 98 -3.26 -6.33 -5.27
C SER A 98 -3.80 -5.75 -3.96
N THR A 99 -4.50 -6.58 -3.19
CA THR A 99 -4.97 -6.22 -1.83
C THR A 99 -4.68 -7.36 -0.89
N VAL A 100 -4.08 -7.05 0.26
CA VAL A 100 -3.87 -8.00 1.35
C VAL A 100 -4.55 -7.46 2.59
N LEU A 101 -5.61 -8.13 3.03
CA LEU A 101 -6.26 -7.90 4.31
C LEU A 101 -5.66 -8.86 5.33
N THR A 102 -5.07 -8.32 6.39
CA THR A 102 -4.47 -9.11 7.46
C THR A 102 -5.26 -8.93 8.74
N ASN A 103 -5.74 -10.06 9.28
CA ASN A 103 -6.26 -10.18 10.64
C ASN A 103 -5.69 -11.48 11.22
N ASP A 104 -4.53 -11.37 11.87
CA ASP A 104 -3.62 -12.46 12.29
C ASP A 104 -2.97 -13.27 11.16
N LEU A 105 -3.70 -13.48 10.06
CA LEU A 105 -3.31 -14.14 8.83
C LEU A 105 -3.58 -13.20 7.66
N SER A 106 -2.70 -13.21 6.66
CA SER A 106 -2.88 -12.44 5.44
C SER A 106 -3.80 -13.17 4.46
N ASP A 107 -4.84 -12.51 3.99
CA ASP A 107 -5.69 -12.93 2.87
C ASP A 107 -5.38 -12.04 1.67
N TRP A 108 -4.98 -12.64 0.55
CA TRP A 108 -4.47 -11.95 -0.62
C TRP A 108 -5.40 -12.13 -1.81
N SER A 109 -5.83 -11.00 -2.38
CA SER A 109 -6.63 -10.94 -3.59
C SER A 109 -5.91 -10.17 -4.69
N LEU A 110 -5.89 -10.77 -5.88
CA LEU A 110 -5.39 -10.15 -7.11
C LEU A 110 -6.56 -9.65 -7.96
N GLY A 111 -6.42 -8.41 -8.44
CA GLY A 111 -7.34 -7.75 -9.36
C GLY A 111 -6.86 -7.79 -10.81
N SER A 112 -7.34 -6.83 -11.60
CA SER A 112 -6.92 -6.65 -12.98
C SER A 112 -5.49 -6.08 -13.08
N ARG A 113 -4.90 -6.20 -14.27
CA ARG A 113 -3.66 -5.50 -14.60
C ARG A 113 -3.88 -3.99 -14.56
N ALA A 114 -2.93 -3.25 -13.99
CA ALA A 114 -3.01 -1.79 -13.87
C ALA A 114 -2.86 -1.07 -15.21
N GLY A 115 -2.31 -1.72 -16.25
CA GLY A 115 -2.18 -1.18 -17.61
C GLY A 115 -1.12 -0.08 -17.77
N ALA A 116 -0.71 0.58 -16.69
CA ALA A 116 0.36 1.57 -16.63
C ALA A 116 1.07 1.55 -15.27
N ASN A 117 2.25 2.17 -15.20
CA ASN A 117 3.03 2.34 -13.96
C ASN A 117 2.54 3.52 -13.09
N ARG A 118 1.34 4.03 -13.39
CA ARG A 118 0.67 5.09 -12.65
C ARG A 118 -0.79 4.71 -12.45
N PHE A 119 -1.30 4.90 -11.24
CA PHE A 119 -2.67 4.57 -10.87
C PHE A 119 -3.14 5.40 -9.68
N ARG A 120 -4.45 5.39 -9.43
CA ARG A 120 -5.05 6.00 -8.23
C ARG A 120 -5.69 4.94 -7.35
N LEU A 121 -5.66 5.19 -6.05
CA LEU A 121 -6.34 4.37 -5.04
C LEU A 121 -7.22 5.27 -4.19
N ARG A 122 -8.39 4.75 -3.82
CA ARG A 122 -9.25 5.31 -2.78
C ARG A 122 -9.58 4.19 -1.80
N VAL A 123 -9.32 4.42 -0.52
CA VAL A 123 -9.79 3.54 0.55
C VAL A 123 -10.72 4.31 1.47
N THR A 124 -11.90 3.76 1.70
CA THR A 124 -12.91 4.33 2.60
C THR A 124 -13.16 3.36 3.74
N ILE A 125 -13.11 3.85 4.97
CA ILE A 125 -13.67 3.19 6.15
C ILE A 125 -14.90 3.99 6.57
N ALA A 126 -16.06 3.34 6.57
CA ALA A 126 -17.30 3.93 7.05
C ALA A 126 -18.17 2.87 7.70
N GLN A 127 -18.65 3.12 8.92
CA GLN A 127 -19.63 2.25 9.61
C GLN A 127 -19.19 0.76 9.68
N GLY A 128 -17.90 0.53 9.95
CA GLY A 128 -17.32 -0.81 10.03
C GLY A 128 -17.11 -1.51 8.68
N VAL A 129 -17.31 -0.81 7.56
CA VAL A 129 -17.05 -1.32 6.20
C VAL A 129 -15.79 -0.69 5.64
N LEU A 130 -14.86 -1.54 5.19
CA LEU A 130 -13.70 -1.13 4.41
C LEU A 130 -13.98 -1.36 2.92
N LYS A 131 -13.77 -0.31 2.12
CA LYS A 131 -13.89 -0.36 0.65
C LYS A 131 -12.61 0.12 0.00
N VAL A 132 -12.05 -0.69 -0.90
CA VAL A 132 -10.91 -0.34 -1.76
C VAL A 132 -11.41 -0.11 -3.18
N GLN A 133 -10.99 0.99 -3.81
CA GLN A 133 -11.23 1.29 -5.21
C GLN A 133 -9.90 1.65 -5.87
N CYS A 134 -9.67 1.14 -7.08
CA CYS A 134 -8.49 1.46 -7.89
C CYS A 134 -8.93 1.96 -9.26
N SER A 135 -8.13 2.85 -9.85
CA SER A 135 -8.34 3.32 -11.21
C SER A 135 -7.01 3.37 -11.95
N ALA A 136 -6.98 2.73 -13.12
CA ALA A 136 -5.87 2.78 -14.08
C ALA A 136 -5.86 4.09 -14.89
N ASP A 137 -7.02 4.73 -15.00
CA ASP A 137 -7.20 5.98 -15.72
C ASP A 137 -7.24 7.11 -14.66
N GLU A 138 -6.75 8.32 -14.96
CA GLU A 138 -6.83 9.44 -13.99
C GLU A 138 -8.28 9.92 -13.71
N ARG A 139 -9.30 9.15 -14.12
CA ARG A 139 -10.72 9.39 -13.89
C ARG A 139 -11.22 8.54 -12.72
N ASN A 140 -12.04 9.18 -11.88
CA ASN A 140 -12.73 8.59 -10.73
C ASN A 140 -13.64 7.43 -11.09
#